data_AF-A0A969G4R1-F1
#
_entry.id   AF-A0A969G4R1-F1
#
_cell.length_a   1.000
_cell.length_b   1.000
_cell.length_c   1.000
_cell.angle_alpha   90.00
_cell.angle_beta   90.00
_cell.angle_gamma   90.00
#
_symmetry.space_group_name_H-M   'P 1'
#
loop_
_entity.id
_entity.type
_entity.pdbx_description
1 polymer ?
#
loop_
_entity_poly.entity_id
_entity_poly.type
_entity_poly.pdbx_seq_one_letter_code
_entity_poly.pdbx_strand_id
1 'polypeptide(L)'
;MTEQSTIERIYTDGGCINNPGSGGWGVVIRFTDGSVFELGDHEDQTTNNRMEMQAAIQALKFFRECDQREPIRLYTDSKYVIDGITKWIKGWKRKGWKKSSGAPVLNQDLWQEMDGLNHPAVQWTHVKGHSGEAGNERADVIANSFARGRAPILKNTRNSRDLSKSREISTISVAELSAGSSERPIVIPNPSVPTPMTDSAVNPYDETGLSRNERVQQLTALIESLRIADEIAEKGYFISSSELADLMDVNASAVTSRGHEWTWRNWIVSRVKREGNQILWQLDRIIGDAEDS
;
A
#
# COMPACT_ATOMS: atom_id res chain seq x y z
N MET A 1 -2.58 -35.70 19.63
CA MET A 1 -3.14 -35.05 18.43
C MET A 1 -2.42 -33.73 18.30
N THR A 2 -1.49 -33.59 17.35
CA THR A 2 -0.90 -32.29 17.06
C THR A 2 -1.97 -31.50 16.33
N GLU A 3 -2.64 -30.58 17.04
CA GLU A 3 -3.55 -29.63 16.41
C GLU A 3 -2.75 -28.87 15.35
N GLN A 4 -3.14 -29.07 14.09
CA GLN A 4 -2.52 -28.36 12.98
C GLN A 4 -3.00 -26.91 13.05
N SER A 5 -2.05 -25.99 13.14
CA SER A 5 -2.34 -24.56 13.28
C SER A 5 -3.11 -24.06 12.05
N THR A 6 -4.28 -23.47 12.28
CA THR A 6 -5.19 -22.95 11.24
C THR A 6 -5.03 -21.45 11.08
N ILE A 7 -5.28 -20.96 9.87
CA ILE A 7 -5.30 -19.52 9.58
C ILE A 7 -6.46 -18.89 10.33
N GLU A 8 -6.17 -17.88 11.13
CA GLU A 8 -7.17 -17.08 11.84
C GLU A 8 -7.55 -15.85 11.01
N ARG A 9 -6.55 -15.07 10.56
CA ARG A 9 -6.73 -13.81 9.82
C ARG A 9 -5.62 -13.63 8.80
N ILE A 10 -5.96 -13.01 7.67
CA ILE A 10 -5.01 -12.59 6.65
C ILE A 10 -5.16 -11.08 6.43
N TYR A 11 -4.05 -10.36 6.32
CA TYR A 11 -4.00 -8.94 6.00
C TYR A 11 -3.20 -8.76 4.73
N THR A 12 -3.67 -7.89 3.84
CA THR A 12 -3.03 -7.64 2.55
C THR A 12 -3.01 -6.16 2.23
N ASP A 13 -1.88 -5.68 1.74
CA ASP A 13 -1.71 -4.30 1.29
C ASP A 13 -0.73 -4.25 0.11
N GLY A 14 -0.83 -3.24 -0.73
CA GLY A 14 0.04 -3.02 -1.87
C GLY A 14 0.01 -1.58 -2.37
N GLY A 15 1.14 -1.10 -2.85
CA GLY A 15 1.27 0.28 -3.29
C GLY A 15 2.47 0.50 -4.20
N CYS A 16 2.52 1.67 -4.84
CA CYS A 16 3.61 2.08 -5.70
C CYS A 16 4.12 3.47 -5.34
N ILE A 17 5.40 3.66 -5.59
CA ILE A 17 6.04 4.97 -5.63
C ILE A 17 5.91 5.49 -7.06
N ASN A 18 5.40 6.71 -7.20
CA ASN A 18 5.19 7.38 -8.49
C ASN A 18 4.29 6.59 -9.46
N ASN A 19 3.05 6.27 -9.07
CA ASN A 19 2.10 5.43 -9.84
C ASN A 19 1.79 5.96 -11.28
N PRO A 20 2.11 5.22 -12.36
CA PRO A 20 2.77 3.91 -12.41
C PRO A 20 4.29 3.99 -12.17
N GLY A 21 4.81 3.12 -11.32
CA GLY A 21 6.21 3.13 -10.92
C GLY A 21 6.60 1.89 -10.13
N SER A 22 7.64 2.01 -9.29
CA SER A 22 8.13 0.88 -8.48
C SER A 22 7.10 0.54 -7.40
N GLY A 23 6.60 -0.68 -7.44
CA GLY A 23 5.57 -1.19 -6.56
C GLY A 23 6.05 -2.29 -5.65
N GLY A 24 5.34 -2.46 -4.55
CA GLY A 24 5.52 -3.56 -3.62
C GLY A 24 4.19 -3.98 -3.02
N TRP A 25 4.12 -5.23 -2.60
CA TRP A 25 2.96 -5.78 -1.92
C TRP A 25 3.39 -6.56 -0.68
N GLY A 26 2.48 -6.67 0.29
CA GLY A 26 2.70 -7.34 1.56
C GLY A 26 1.49 -8.15 1.99
N VAL A 27 1.76 -9.33 2.57
CA VAL A 27 0.75 -10.21 3.16
C VAL A 27 1.20 -10.63 4.55
N VAL A 28 0.30 -10.55 5.53
CA VAL A 28 0.52 -11.01 6.89
C VAL A 28 -0.55 -12.02 7.25
N ILE A 29 -0.13 -13.23 7.60
CA ILE A 29 -1.00 -14.35 7.94
C ILE A 29 -0.82 -14.66 9.42
N ARG A 30 -1.90 -14.55 10.19
CA ARG A 30 -1.93 -14.91 11.60
C ARG A 30 -2.64 -16.24 11.78
N PHE A 31 -2.01 -17.13 12.53
CA PHE A 31 -2.56 -18.44 12.85
C PHE A 31 -3.14 -18.50 14.26
N THR A 32 -3.97 -19.50 14.52
CA THR A 32 -4.64 -19.73 15.80
C THR A 32 -3.69 -20.08 16.94
N ASP A 33 -2.50 -20.61 16.65
CA ASP A 33 -1.43 -20.83 17.64
C ASP A 33 -0.60 -19.57 17.96
N GLY A 34 -0.97 -18.42 17.39
CA GLY A 34 -0.27 -17.14 17.57
C GLY A 34 0.96 -16.97 16.68
N SER A 35 1.32 -17.96 15.86
CA SER A 35 2.39 -17.80 14.88
C SER A 35 1.99 -16.84 13.76
N VAL A 36 3.00 -16.25 13.12
CA VAL A 36 2.83 -15.29 12.01
C VAL A 36 3.69 -15.76 10.84
N PHE A 37 3.12 -15.64 9.64
CA PHE A 37 3.82 -15.85 8.38
C PHE A 37 3.64 -14.62 7.49
N GLU A 38 4.72 -14.11 6.93
CA GLU A 38 4.75 -12.87 6.17
C GLU A 38 5.33 -13.10 4.77
N LEU A 39 4.68 -12.50 3.78
CA LEU A 39 5.10 -12.55 2.39
C LEU A 39 5.14 -11.13 1.84
N GLY A 40 5.96 -10.92 0.82
CA GLY A 40 5.97 -9.67 0.05
C GLY A 40 6.97 -9.78 -1.08
N ASP A 41 6.77 -8.95 -2.11
CA ASP A 41 7.66 -8.83 -3.25
C ASP A 41 7.51 -7.47 -3.91
N HIS A 42 8.32 -7.19 -4.94
CA HIS A 42 8.30 -5.94 -5.70
C HIS A 42 8.04 -6.15 -7.21
N GLU A 43 7.62 -5.09 -7.88
CA GLU A 43 7.56 -5.00 -9.34
C GLU A 43 7.99 -3.58 -9.76
N ASP A 44 9.00 -3.47 -10.63
CA ASP A 44 9.65 -2.18 -10.91
C ASP A 44 8.77 -1.17 -11.66
N GLN A 45 7.78 -1.66 -12.42
CA GLN A 45 6.88 -0.85 -13.24
C GLN A 45 5.47 -1.40 -13.16
N THR A 46 4.68 -0.87 -12.22
CA THR A 46 3.33 -1.34 -11.95
C THR A 46 2.45 -0.22 -11.41
N THR A 47 1.25 -0.54 -10.92
CA THR A 47 0.30 0.44 -10.36
C THR A 47 -0.17 0.03 -8.97
N ASN A 48 -0.64 1.00 -8.18
CA ASN A 48 -1.19 0.73 -6.84
C ASN A 48 -2.22 -0.41 -6.88
N ASN A 49 -3.23 -0.30 -7.75
CA ASN A 49 -4.27 -1.32 -7.91
C ASN A 49 -3.71 -2.70 -8.23
N ARG A 50 -2.66 -2.80 -9.07
CA ARG A 50 -2.05 -4.10 -9.40
C ARG A 50 -1.33 -4.69 -8.19
N MET A 51 -0.66 -3.88 -7.38
CA MET A 51 0.01 -4.35 -6.15
C MET A 51 -0.99 -4.79 -5.08
N GLU A 52 -2.07 -4.05 -4.87
CA GLU A 52 -3.17 -4.47 -3.98
C GLU A 52 -3.77 -5.81 -4.42
N MET A 53 -3.99 -5.99 -5.73
CA MET A 53 -4.48 -7.26 -6.29
C MET A 53 -3.48 -8.39 -6.17
N GLN A 54 -2.17 -8.13 -6.38
CA GLN A 54 -1.12 -9.14 -6.20
C GLN A 54 -1.06 -9.61 -4.75
N ALA A 55 -1.12 -8.71 -3.77
CA ALA A 55 -1.18 -9.05 -2.35
C ALA A 55 -2.34 -10.02 -2.06
N ALA A 56 -3.53 -9.69 -2.57
CA ALA A 56 -4.73 -10.51 -2.42
C ALA A 56 -4.60 -11.88 -3.12
N ILE A 57 -4.04 -11.95 -4.32
CA ILE A 57 -3.78 -13.20 -5.06
C ILE A 57 -2.85 -14.12 -4.25
N GLN A 58 -1.76 -13.59 -3.71
CA GLN A 58 -0.78 -14.38 -2.97
C GLN A 58 -1.34 -14.89 -1.64
N ALA A 59 -2.16 -14.08 -0.96
CA ALA A 59 -2.94 -14.51 0.19
C ALA A 59 -3.88 -15.69 -0.13
N LEU A 60 -4.61 -15.62 -1.25
CA LEU A 60 -5.52 -16.70 -1.66
C LEU A 60 -4.77 -17.97 -2.09
N LYS A 61 -3.63 -17.85 -2.77
CA LYS A 61 -2.76 -19.00 -3.11
C LYS A 61 -2.34 -19.74 -1.83
N PHE A 62 -1.82 -19.00 -0.85
CA PHE A 62 -1.43 -19.58 0.43
C PHE A 62 -2.60 -20.24 1.16
N PHE A 63 -3.77 -19.59 1.17
CA PHE A 63 -4.98 -20.16 1.78
C PHE A 63 -5.35 -21.51 1.13
N ARG A 64 -5.29 -21.60 -0.21
CA ARG A 64 -5.58 -22.85 -0.93
C ARG A 64 -4.57 -23.96 -0.65
N GLU A 65 -3.30 -23.62 -0.47
CA GLU A 65 -2.25 -24.60 -0.10
C GLU A 65 -2.46 -25.19 1.30
N CYS A 66 -3.08 -24.44 2.21
CA CYS A 66 -3.39 -24.93 3.55
C CYS A 66 -4.59 -25.89 3.59
N ASP A 67 -5.37 -26.00 2.50
CA ASP A 67 -6.60 -26.80 2.37
C ASP A 67 -7.62 -26.59 3.52
N GLN A 68 -7.58 -25.42 4.16
CA GLN A 68 -8.48 -25.07 5.25
C GLN A 68 -9.90 -24.84 4.72
N ARG A 69 -10.91 -25.40 5.41
CA ARG A 69 -12.31 -25.30 4.99
C ARG A 69 -13.12 -24.34 5.84
N GLU A 70 -12.64 -24.06 7.05
CA GLU A 70 -13.23 -23.13 7.99
C GLU A 70 -13.16 -21.70 7.45
N PRO A 71 -14.18 -20.88 7.73
CA PRO A 71 -14.17 -19.48 7.32
C PRO A 71 -12.99 -18.70 7.91
N ILE A 72 -12.33 -17.90 7.08
CA ILE A 72 -11.27 -16.96 7.48
C ILE A 72 -11.62 -15.55 7.07
N ARG A 73 -11.06 -14.56 7.77
CA ARG A 73 -11.19 -13.15 7.39
C ARG A 73 -9.94 -12.69 6.67
N LEU A 74 -10.12 -12.16 5.46
CA LEU A 74 -9.09 -11.47 4.69
C LEU A 74 -9.39 -9.97 4.75
N TYR A 75 -8.46 -9.23 5.32
CA TYR A 75 -8.52 -7.79 5.54
C TYR A 75 -7.68 -7.07 4.50
N THR A 76 -8.25 -6.04 3.89
CA THR A 76 -7.56 -5.10 3.00
C THR A 76 -8.21 -3.73 3.10
N ASP A 77 -7.44 -2.67 2.92
CA ASP A 77 -7.92 -1.30 2.79
C ASP A 77 -8.21 -0.89 1.35
N SER A 78 -7.89 -1.76 0.38
CA SER A 78 -8.24 -1.56 -1.03
C SER A 78 -9.75 -1.71 -1.25
N LYS A 79 -10.42 -0.57 -1.44
CA LYS A 79 -11.80 -0.54 -1.96
C LYS A 79 -11.87 -1.14 -3.35
N TYR A 80 -10.82 -0.99 -4.16
CA TYR A 80 -10.78 -1.53 -5.52
C TYR A 80 -10.87 -3.06 -5.51
N VAL A 81 -10.06 -3.73 -4.68
CA VAL A 81 -10.09 -5.19 -4.50
C VAL A 81 -11.43 -5.63 -3.93
N ILE A 82 -11.89 -4.99 -2.84
CA ILE A 82 -13.12 -5.40 -2.15
C ILE A 82 -14.36 -5.23 -3.01
N ASP A 83 -14.56 -4.07 -3.62
CA ASP A 83 -15.73 -3.85 -4.48
C ASP A 83 -15.65 -4.71 -5.74
N GLY A 84 -14.45 -4.93 -6.27
CA GLY A 84 -14.28 -5.81 -7.42
C GLY A 84 -14.66 -7.25 -7.13
N ILE A 85 -14.15 -7.85 -6.06
CA ILE A 85 -14.43 -9.25 -5.74
C ILE A 85 -15.86 -9.46 -5.23
N THR A 86 -16.42 -8.51 -4.48
CA THR A 86 -17.75 -8.67 -3.87
C THR A 86 -18.90 -8.21 -4.77
N LYS A 87 -18.70 -7.17 -5.60
CA LYS A 87 -19.76 -6.52 -6.40
C LYS A 87 -19.55 -6.69 -7.90
N TRP A 88 -18.37 -6.39 -8.44
CA TRP A 88 -18.20 -6.21 -9.89
C TRP A 88 -17.97 -7.52 -10.65
N ILE A 89 -17.22 -8.47 -10.07
CA ILE A 89 -16.73 -9.67 -10.76
C ILE A 89 -17.85 -10.53 -11.35
N LYS A 90 -18.98 -10.64 -10.64
CA LYS A 90 -20.18 -11.36 -11.11
C LYS A 90 -20.74 -10.75 -12.40
N GLY A 91 -20.74 -9.42 -12.47
CA GLY A 91 -21.19 -8.66 -13.65
C GLY A 91 -20.22 -8.80 -14.81
N TRP A 92 -18.92 -8.71 -14.56
CA TRP A 92 -17.88 -8.88 -15.58
C TRP A 92 -17.88 -10.29 -16.18
N LYS A 93 -17.98 -11.34 -15.36
CA LYS A 93 -18.10 -12.73 -15.85
C LYS A 93 -19.29 -12.91 -16.77
N ARG A 94 -20.46 -12.38 -16.40
CA ARG A 94 -21.68 -12.44 -17.23
C ARG A 94 -21.51 -11.74 -18.57
N LYS A 95 -20.70 -10.67 -18.62
CA LYS A 95 -20.41 -9.90 -19.84
C LYS A 95 -19.15 -10.40 -20.57
N GLY A 96 -18.63 -11.58 -20.23
CA GLY A 96 -17.43 -12.13 -20.85
C GLY A 96 -16.18 -11.26 -20.65
N TRP A 97 -16.04 -10.66 -19.46
CA TRP A 97 -14.95 -9.78 -19.06
C TRP A 97 -14.80 -8.50 -19.90
N LYS A 98 -15.92 -7.99 -20.42
CA LYS A 98 -15.96 -6.72 -21.17
C LYS A 98 -16.74 -5.64 -20.42
N LYS A 99 -16.31 -4.40 -20.57
CA LYS A 99 -17.02 -3.19 -20.16
C LYS A 99 -18.24 -2.96 -21.05
N SER A 100 -19.14 -2.06 -20.65
CA SER A 100 -20.28 -1.64 -21.49
C SER A 100 -19.86 -1.05 -22.83
N SER A 101 -18.65 -0.47 -22.91
CA SER A 101 -18.06 0.04 -24.15
C SER A 101 -17.51 -1.05 -25.08
N GLY A 102 -17.57 -2.33 -24.70
CA GLY A 102 -16.99 -3.44 -25.45
C GLY A 102 -15.49 -3.68 -25.22
N ALA A 103 -14.79 -2.71 -24.63
CA ALA A 103 -13.39 -2.86 -24.25
C ALA A 103 -13.21 -3.87 -23.09
N PRO A 104 -12.06 -4.55 -22.98
CA PRO A 104 -11.73 -5.41 -21.85
C PRO A 104 -11.82 -4.67 -20.49
N VAL A 105 -12.08 -5.43 -19.44
CA VAL A 105 -11.98 -4.92 -18.06
C VAL A 105 -10.51 -4.62 -17.75
N LEU A 106 -10.25 -3.53 -17.02
CA LEU A 106 -8.89 -3.17 -16.62
C LEU A 106 -8.36 -4.21 -15.61
N ASN A 107 -7.09 -4.59 -15.71
CA ASN A 107 -6.46 -5.65 -14.88
C ASN A 107 -7.21 -6.99 -14.97
N GLN A 108 -7.83 -7.29 -16.11
CA GLN A 108 -8.61 -8.51 -16.31
C GLN A 108 -7.80 -9.78 -16.01
N ASP A 109 -6.50 -9.78 -16.33
CA ASP A 109 -5.55 -10.84 -16.01
C ASP A 109 -5.58 -11.19 -14.52
N LEU A 110 -5.41 -10.19 -13.65
CA LEU A 110 -5.39 -10.36 -12.20
C LEU A 110 -6.77 -10.70 -11.64
N TRP A 111 -7.83 -10.11 -12.21
CA TRP A 111 -9.20 -10.44 -11.78
C TRP A 111 -9.58 -11.88 -12.08
N GLN A 112 -9.19 -12.40 -13.25
CA GLN A 112 -9.46 -13.79 -13.62
C GLN A 112 -8.70 -14.76 -12.72
N GLU A 113 -7.44 -14.46 -12.40
CA GLU A 113 -6.65 -15.24 -11.45
C GLU A 113 -7.29 -15.23 -10.04
N MET A 114 -7.63 -14.04 -9.54
CA MET A 114 -8.24 -13.90 -8.21
C MET A 114 -9.62 -14.59 -8.13
N ASP A 115 -10.45 -14.51 -9.17
CA ASP A 115 -11.73 -15.26 -9.25
C ASP A 115 -11.53 -16.78 -9.17
N GLY A 116 -10.50 -17.29 -9.86
CA GLY A 116 -10.18 -18.73 -9.86
C GLY A 116 -9.59 -19.23 -8.53
N LEU A 117 -9.01 -18.33 -7.74
CA LEU A 117 -8.46 -18.63 -6.41
C LEU A 117 -9.45 -18.37 -5.27
N ASN A 118 -10.42 -17.48 -5.47
CA ASN A 118 -11.36 -17.09 -4.43
C ASN A 118 -12.19 -18.30 -3.96
N HIS A 119 -12.40 -18.38 -2.64
CA HIS A 119 -13.06 -19.53 -2.02
C HIS A 119 -14.20 -19.03 -1.10
N PRO A 120 -15.34 -19.75 -0.99
CA PRO A 120 -16.46 -19.33 -0.15
C PRO A 120 -16.13 -19.16 1.35
N ALA A 121 -15.07 -19.82 1.82
CA ALA A 121 -14.58 -19.67 3.19
C ALA A 121 -13.86 -18.32 3.43
N VAL A 122 -13.44 -17.61 2.38
CA VAL A 122 -12.74 -16.32 2.52
C VAL A 122 -13.76 -15.20 2.66
N GLN A 123 -13.82 -14.59 3.84
CA GLN A 123 -14.65 -13.44 4.15
C GLN A 123 -13.84 -12.15 3.98
N TRP A 124 -14.13 -11.41 2.93
CA TRP A 124 -13.50 -10.14 2.62
C TRP A 124 -13.99 -9.05 3.57
N THR A 125 -13.05 -8.36 4.24
CA THR A 125 -13.35 -7.29 5.19
C THR A 125 -12.57 -6.03 4.83
N HIS A 126 -13.28 -4.91 4.65
CA HIS A 126 -12.63 -3.61 4.41
C HIS A 126 -12.18 -3.01 5.73
N VAL A 127 -10.90 -2.71 5.85
CA VAL A 127 -10.35 -1.90 6.92
C VAL A 127 -10.07 -0.50 6.39
N LYS A 128 -10.04 0.49 7.28
CA LYS A 128 -9.54 1.81 6.88
C LYS A 128 -8.02 1.70 6.88
N GLY A 129 -7.35 2.24 5.85
CA GLY A 129 -5.90 2.35 5.86
C GLY A 129 -5.44 3.10 7.11
N HIS A 130 -4.34 2.65 7.72
CA HIS A 130 -3.75 3.24 8.93
C HIS A 130 -4.72 3.41 10.12
N SER A 131 -5.62 2.46 10.34
CA SER A 131 -6.63 2.55 11.41
C SER A 131 -6.25 1.89 12.74
N GLY A 132 -4.97 1.62 13.01
CA GLY A 132 -4.53 0.93 14.23
C GLY A 132 -4.55 -0.60 14.16
N GLU A 133 -4.90 -1.19 13.01
CA GLU A 133 -4.90 -2.64 12.81
C GLU A 133 -3.46 -3.12 12.53
N ALA A 134 -2.78 -3.60 13.58
CA ALA A 134 -1.37 -4.00 13.51
C ALA A 134 -1.02 -5.00 12.39
N GLY A 135 -1.98 -5.80 11.93
CA GLY A 135 -1.79 -6.69 10.77
C GLY A 135 -1.74 -5.93 9.44
N ASN A 136 -2.62 -4.94 9.26
CA ASN A 136 -2.67 -4.10 8.06
C ASN A 136 -1.45 -3.17 8.01
N GLU A 137 -1.11 -2.53 9.13
CA GLU A 137 0.09 -1.68 9.22
C GLU A 137 1.37 -2.45 8.91
N ARG A 138 1.42 -3.73 9.33
CA ARG A 138 2.56 -4.57 8.99
C ARG A 138 2.59 -4.91 7.49
N ALA A 139 1.44 -5.16 6.86
CA ALA A 139 1.35 -5.38 5.42
C ALA A 139 1.79 -4.12 4.64
N ASP A 140 1.34 -2.93 5.04
CA ASP A 140 1.78 -1.63 4.51
C ASP A 140 3.30 -1.47 4.58
N VAL A 141 3.89 -1.73 5.75
CA VAL A 141 5.34 -1.63 5.96
C VAL A 141 6.10 -2.59 5.02
N ILE A 142 5.58 -3.79 4.80
CA ILE A 142 6.19 -4.76 3.88
C ILE A 142 6.11 -4.22 2.45
N ALA A 143 4.91 -3.83 1.99
CA ALA A 143 4.68 -3.28 0.66
C ALA A 143 5.57 -2.05 0.38
N ASN A 144 5.58 -1.08 1.29
CA ASN A 144 6.39 0.14 1.18
C ASN A 144 7.89 -0.12 1.23
N SER A 145 8.34 -1.18 1.90
CA SER A 145 9.76 -1.56 1.89
C SER A 145 10.15 -2.09 0.52
N PHE A 146 9.37 -3.02 -0.03
CA PHE A 146 9.61 -3.59 -1.35
C PHE A 146 9.53 -2.56 -2.47
N ALA A 147 8.54 -1.67 -2.43
CA ALA A 147 8.41 -0.56 -3.39
C ALA A 147 9.63 0.39 -3.40
N ARG A 148 10.37 0.46 -2.27
CA ARG A 148 11.61 1.26 -2.14
C ARG A 148 12.88 0.46 -2.47
N GLY A 149 12.75 -0.76 -2.99
CA GLY A 149 13.87 -1.65 -3.27
C GLY A 149 14.56 -2.20 -2.01
N ARG A 150 13.85 -2.26 -0.88
CA ARG A 150 14.37 -2.81 0.39
C ARG A 150 13.66 -4.12 0.70
N ALA A 151 14.41 -5.17 1.03
CA ALA A 151 13.84 -6.40 1.54
C ALA A 151 13.67 -6.29 3.07
N PRO A 152 12.43 -6.17 3.59
CA PRO A 152 12.20 -6.18 5.03
C PRO A 152 12.46 -7.59 5.60
N ILE A 153 12.78 -7.67 6.90
CA ILE A 153 12.82 -8.97 7.58
C ILE A 153 11.39 -9.48 7.70
N LEU A 154 11.07 -10.56 7.01
CA LEU A 154 9.76 -11.22 7.05
C LEU A 154 9.72 -12.24 8.20
N LYS A 155 8.66 -12.22 8.99
CA LYS A 155 8.43 -13.16 10.10
C LYS A 155 7.78 -14.43 9.58
N ASN A 156 8.53 -15.52 9.56
CA ASN A 156 8.06 -16.84 9.16
C ASN A 156 8.22 -17.82 10.31
N THR A 157 7.39 -17.68 11.35
CA THR A 157 7.50 -18.46 12.59
C THR A 157 6.76 -19.80 12.53
N ARG A 158 6.42 -20.31 11.33
CA ARG A 158 5.96 -21.70 11.19
C ARG A 158 7.08 -22.59 11.70
N ASN A 159 6.81 -23.33 12.78
CA ASN A 159 7.79 -24.17 13.47
C ASN A 159 8.76 -24.85 12.48
N SER A 160 10.06 -24.67 12.72
CA SER A 160 11.21 -25.24 12.01
C SER A 160 11.26 -26.79 12.01
N ARG A 161 10.14 -27.49 12.15
CA ARG A 161 10.05 -28.95 12.27
C ARG A 161 9.48 -29.67 11.05
N ASP A 162 9.04 -28.96 10.00
CA ASP A 162 8.37 -29.63 8.86
C ASP A 162 8.97 -29.35 7.47
N LEU A 163 10.22 -28.86 7.39
CA LEU A 163 10.96 -28.69 6.13
C LEU A 163 12.21 -29.59 6.02
N SER A 164 12.39 -30.55 6.93
CA SER A 164 13.53 -31.50 6.90
C SER A 164 13.31 -32.72 6.00
N LYS A 165 12.36 -32.69 5.05
CA LYS A 165 12.16 -33.79 4.08
C LYS A 165 12.60 -33.50 2.64
N SER A 166 13.25 -32.38 2.39
CA SER A 166 13.84 -32.10 1.06
C SER A 166 15.25 -31.54 1.18
N ARG A 167 16.17 -32.32 1.75
CA ARG A 167 17.62 -32.12 1.58
C ARG A 167 18.35 -33.47 1.51
N GLU A 168 18.14 -34.16 0.40
CA GLU A 168 19.12 -35.03 -0.25
C GLU A 168 19.00 -34.66 -1.73
N ILE A 169 19.95 -34.04 -2.42
CA ILE A 169 21.22 -34.52 -3.00
C ILE A 169 21.73 -33.24 -3.71
N SER A 170 22.96 -32.73 -3.65
CA SER A 170 24.26 -33.35 -3.91
C SER A 170 25.35 -32.32 -3.54
N THR A 171 26.31 -32.78 -2.76
CA THR A 171 27.62 -32.17 -2.54
C THR A 171 28.49 -32.31 -3.78
N ILE A 172 29.09 -31.22 -4.24
CA ILE A 172 30.41 -31.27 -4.89
C ILE A 172 31.31 -30.20 -4.26
N SER A 173 32.45 -30.69 -3.79
CA SER A 173 33.61 -29.99 -3.23
C SER A 173 34.54 -29.54 -4.34
N VAL A 174 35.18 -28.38 -4.19
CA VAL A 174 36.58 -28.18 -4.61
C VAL A 174 37.28 -27.31 -3.57
N ALA A 175 38.45 -27.78 -3.15
CA ALA A 175 39.33 -27.26 -2.11
C ALA A 175 40.25 -26.11 -2.60
N GLU A 176 40.69 -25.28 -1.63
CA GLU A 176 42.07 -24.76 -1.43
C GLU A 176 42.71 -23.87 -2.52
N LEU A 177 43.53 -22.83 -2.30
CA LEU A 177 44.33 -22.28 -1.20
C LEU A 177 44.76 -20.86 -1.65
N SER A 178 44.91 -19.87 -0.75
CA SER A 178 46.17 -19.14 -0.58
C SER A 178 46.11 -18.15 0.60
N ALA A 179 47.26 -18.06 1.25
CA ALA A 179 47.48 -17.50 2.57
C ALA A 179 47.57 -15.97 2.62
N GLY A 180 47.19 -15.42 3.77
CA GLY A 180 48.06 -14.54 4.54
C GLY A 180 47.96 -13.05 4.26
N SER A 181 47.41 -12.30 5.22
CA SER A 181 48.21 -11.35 6.01
C SER A 181 47.38 -10.75 7.15
N SER A 182 48.07 -10.63 8.28
CA SER A 182 47.64 -10.08 9.56
C SER A 182 47.61 -8.57 9.49
N GLU A 183 46.52 -7.94 9.90
CA GLU A 183 46.55 -6.56 10.40
C GLU A 183 45.36 -6.31 11.36
N ARG A 184 45.68 -5.73 12.52
CA ARG A 184 44.77 -5.49 13.65
C ARG A 184 43.81 -4.34 13.35
N PRO A 185 42.61 -4.29 13.97
CA PRO A 185 41.63 -3.24 13.69
C PRO A 185 42.03 -1.92 14.35
N ILE A 186 42.05 -0.85 13.57
CA ILE A 186 42.09 0.53 14.07
C ILE A 186 40.68 0.89 14.53
N VAL A 187 40.53 1.08 15.84
CA VAL A 187 39.33 1.63 16.48
C VAL A 187 39.31 3.13 16.27
N ILE A 188 38.33 3.65 15.53
CA ILE A 188 38.02 5.08 15.46
C ILE A 188 36.90 5.35 16.49
N PRO A 189 37.05 6.29 17.44
CA PRO A 189 35.97 6.67 18.33
C PRO A 189 34.89 7.43 17.54
N ASN A 190 33.65 6.97 17.65
CA ASN A 190 32.48 7.63 17.11
C ASN A 190 32.17 8.90 17.94
N PRO A 191 32.02 10.10 17.35
CA PRO A 191 31.58 11.27 18.09
C PRO A 191 30.09 11.16 18.43
N SER A 192 29.80 11.24 19.73
CA SER A 192 28.54 11.49 20.42
C SER A 192 27.30 11.76 19.55
N VAL A 193 26.44 10.76 19.39
CA VAL A 193 25.04 10.97 18.99
C VAL A 193 24.31 11.63 20.17
N PRO A 194 23.65 12.78 20.01
CA PRO A 194 22.80 13.32 21.07
C PRO A 194 21.63 12.37 21.30
N THR A 195 21.41 11.99 22.56
CA THR A 195 20.24 11.23 23.02
C THR A 195 18.96 11.94 22.54
N PRO A 196 18.03 11.26 21.84
CA PRO A 196 16.73 11.87 21.61
C PRO A 196 16.03 11.95 22.96
N MET A 197 15.64 13.17 23.35
CA MET A 197 14.73 13.40 24.48
C MET A 197 13.46 12.59 24.22
N THR A 198 13.32 11.46 24.91
CA THR A 198 12.07 10.72 25.00
C THR A 198 11.09 11.59 25.75
N ASP A 199 10.07 12.09 25.06
CA ASP A 199 8.92 12.70 25.71
C ASP A 199 7.71 11.80 25.49
N SER A 200 7.54 10.87 26.43
CA SER A 200 6.26 10.26 26.75
C SER A 200 5.42 11.31 27.48
N ALA A 201 4.94 12.30 26.74
CA ALA A 201 3.95 13.23 27.23
C ALA A 201 2.76 13.19 26.27
N VAL A 202 1.67 12.59 26.74
CA VAL A 202 0.35 12.70 26.10
C VAL A 202 -0.02 14.18 26.15
N ASN A 203 -0.13 14.81 24.97
CA ASN A 203 -0.51 16.21 24.87
C ASN A 203 -2.00 16.32 25.27
N PRO A 204 -2.35 17.06 26.36
CA PRO A 204 -3.74 17.12 26.85
C PRO A 204 -4.72 17.84 25.91
N TYR A 205 -4.23 18.38 24.78
CA TYR A 205 -5.00 19.13 23.79
C TYR A 205 -5.26 18.34 22.49
N ASP A 206 -5.13 17.01 22.53
CA ASP A 206 -5.27 16.17 21.33
C ASP A 206 -6.74 15.88 21.00
N GLU A 207 -7.38 16.77 20.24
CA GLU A 207 -8.75 16.57 19.72
C GLU A 207 -8.85 15.43 18.68
N THR A 208 -7.72 14.90 18.20
CA THR A 208 -7.70 13.95 17.07
C THR A 208 -7.54 12.49 17.47
N GLY A 209 -7.07 12.20 18.69
CA GLY A 209 -6.80 10.83 19.14
C GLY A 209 -5.65 10.12 18.40
N LEU A 210 -4.90 10.84 17.57
CA LEU A 210 -3.78 10.35 16.77
C LEU A 210 -2.48 10.44 17.57
N SER A 211 -1.55 9.50 17.40
CA SER A 211 -0.21 9.60 17.97
C SER A 211 0.58 10.78 17.37
N ARG A 212 1.61 11.25 18.10
CA ARG A 212 2.50 12.32 17.60
C ARG A 212 3.11 11.98 16.24
N ASN A 213 3.46 10.72 16.00
CA ASN A 213 4.05 10.28 14.74
C ASN A 213 3.03 10.40 13.59
N GLU A 214 1.80 9.94 13.81
CA GLU A 214 0.71 10.06 12.82
C GLU A 214 0.41 11.53 12.49
N ARG A 215 0.38 12.41 13.49
CA ARG A 215 0.20 13.86 13.25
C ARG A 215 1.34 14.45 12.40
N VAL A 216 2.58 14.02 12.65
CA VAL A 216 3.75 14.46 11.85
C VAL A 216 3.65 13.92 10.42
N GLN A 217 3.20 12.69 10.23
CA GLN A 217 3.01 12.10 8.90
C GLN A 217 1.90 12.82 8.12
N GLN A 218 0.75 13.08 8.75
CA GLN A 218 -0.33 13.87 8.15
C GLN A 218 0.13 15.28 7.76
N LEU A 219 0.91 15.94 8.62
CA LEU A 219 1.47 17.25 8.31
C LEU A 219 2.44 17.18 7.13
N THR A 220 3.27 16.13 7.06
CA THR A 220 4.23 15.94 5.96
C THR A 220 3.50 15.70 4.64
N ALA A 221 2.50 14.81 4.62
CA ALA A 221 1.68 14.55 3.44
C ALA A 221 0.94 15.81 2.98
N LEU A 222 0.38 16.58 3.91
CA LEU A 222 -0.25 17.86 3.62
C LEU A 222 0.75 18.84 2.98
N ILE A 223 1.96 18.99 3.54
CA ILE A 223 2.98 19.89 2.99
C ILE A 223 3.34 19.50 1.56
N GLU A 224 3.49 18.21 1.26
CA GLU A 224 3.76 17.75 -0.11
C GLU A 224 2.60 18.06 -1.06
N SER A 225 1.35 17.81 -0.66
CA SER A 225 0.19 18.21 -1.48
C SER A 225 0.17 19.72 -1.75
N LEU A 226 0.53 20.55 -0.77
CA LEU A 226 0.61 22.01 -0.94
C LEU A 226 1.73 22.41 -1.90
N ARG A 227 2.88 21.73 -1.88
CA ARG A 227 3.98 21.98 -2.83
C ARG A 227 3.59 21.62 -4.26
N ILE A 228 2.92 20.48 -4.44
CA ILE A 228 2.42 20.06 -5.75
C ILE A 228 1.40 21.09 -6.28
N ALA A 229 0.50 21.58 -5.42
CA ALA A 229 -0.45 22.62 -5.79
C ALA A 229 0.23 23.93 -6.21
N ASP A 230 1.33 24.31 -5.53
CA ASP A 230 2.14 25.47 -5.92
C ASP A 230 2.82 25.28 -7.29
N GLU A 231 3.40 24.11 -7.55
CA GLU A 231 4.02 23.83 -8.84
C GLU A 231 3.00 23.81 -9.99
N ILE A 232 1.84 23.20 -9.77
CA ILE A 232 0.72 23.20 -10.75
C ILE A 232 0.30 24.63 -11.07
N ALA A 233 0.13 25.47 -10.05
CA ALA A 233 -0.27 26.86 -10.22
C ALA A 233 0.81 27.69 -10.92
N GLU A 234 2.07 27.58 -10.50
CA GLU A 234 3.19 28.33 -11.06
C GLU A 234 3.43 27.98 -12.55
N LYS A 235 3.32 26.70 -12.90
CA LYS A 235 3.49 26.24 -14.28
C LYS A 235 2.23 26.38 -15.14
N GLY A 236 1.10 26.77 -14.54
CA GLY A 236 -0.18 26.91 -15.24
C GLY A 236 -0.71 25.58 -15.80
N TYR A 237 -0.45 24.47 -15.11
CA TYR A 237 -0.95 23.16 -15.54
C TYR A 237 -2.45 23.03 -15.30
N PHE A 238 -3.13 22.41 -16.27
CA PHE A 238 -4.52 22.00 -16.10
C PHE A 238 -4.57 20.58 -15.55
N ILE A 239 -5.39 20.36 -14.53
CA ILE A 239 -5.58 19.05 -13.91
C ILE A 239 -7.04 18.60 -14.00
N SER A 240 -7.26 17.30 -14.12
CA SER A 240 -8.59 16.71 -14.17
C SER A 240 -9.28 16.73 -12.81
N SER A 241 -10.61 16.55 -12.79
CA SER A 241 -11.36 16.42 -11.53
C SER A 241 -10.88 15.29 -10.61
N SER A 242 -10.31 14.21 -11.16
CA SER A 242 -9.74 13.11 -10.34
C SER A 242 -8.42 13.51 -9.72
N GLU A 243 -7.51 14.11 -10.50
CA GLU A 243 -6.20 14.55 -9.99
C GLU A 243 -6.36 15.65 -8.94
N LEU A 244 -7.30 16.59 -9.16
CA LEU A 244 -7.64 17.60 -8.16
C LEU A 244 -8.25 16.99 -6.90
N ALA A 245 -9.03 15.92 -7.02
CA ALA A 245 -9.62 15.24 -5.87
C ALA A 245 -8.55 14.50 -5.05
N ASP A 246 -7.61 13.85 -5.72
CA ASP A 246 -6.45 13.19 -5.09
C ASP A 246 -5.57 14.21 -4.37
N LEU A 247 -5.31 15.37 -5.00
CA LEU A 247 -4.53 16.47 -4.42
C LEU A 247 -5.16 17.02 -3.12
N MET A 248 -6.50 17.02 -3.06
CA MET A 248 -7.28 17.53 -1.94
C MET A 248 -7.63 16.48 -0.88
N ASP A 249 -7.34 15.20 -1.14
CA ASP A 249 -7.81 14.06 -0.36
C ASP A 249 -9.35 14.04 -0.20
N VAL A 250 -10.07 14.19 -1.31
CA VAL A 250 -11.54 14.13 -1.36
C VAL A 250 -12.04 13.24 -2.50
N ASN A 251 -13.34 12.95 -2.53
CA ASN A 251 -13.92 12.26 -3.67
C ASN A 251 -14.09 13.20 -4.88
N ALA A 252 -13.84 12.71 -6.10
CA ALA A 252 -14.02 13.48 -7.34
C ALA A 252 -15.43 14.09 -7.50
N SER A 253 -16.47 13.44 -6.96
CA SER A 253 -17.83 14.01 -6.97
C SER A 253 -17.91 15.33 -6.20
N ALA A 254 -17.14 15.48 -5.12
CA ALA A 254 -17.11 16.68 -4.28
C ALA A 254 -16.43 17.87 -4.99
N VAL A 255 -15.51 17.60 -5.91
CA VAL A 255 -14.89 18.64 -6.75
C VAL A 255 -15.89 19.14 -7.80
N THR A 256 -16.52 18.21 -8.51
CA THR A 256 -17.42 18.56 -9.63
C THR A 256 -18.72 19.26 -9.21
N SER A 257 -19.16 19.09 -7.95
CA SER A 257 -20.37 19.71 -7.42
C SER A 257 -20.17 21.15 -6.90
N ARG A 258 -18.93 21.61 -6.73
CA ARG A 258 -18.58 22.92 -6.13
C ARG A 258 -18.71 24.13 -7.08
N GLY A 259 -19.28 23.93 -8.27
CA GLY A 259 -19.51 25.02 -9.22
C GLY A 259 -18.33 25.27 -10.17
N HIS A 260 -18.22 26.53 -10.62
CA HIS A 260 -17.24 26.95 -11.65
C HIS A 260 -15.94 27.52 -11.07
N GLU A 261 -16.00 28.10 -9.87
CA GLU A 261 -14.84 28.68 -9.19
C GLU A 261 -15.09 28.65 -7.68
N TRP A 262 -14.05 28.31 -6.91
CA TRP A 262 -14.12 28.26 -5.45
C TRP A 262 -12.70 28.30 -4.85
N THR A 263 -12.60 28.64 -3.58
CA THR A 263 -11.32 28.73 -2.88
C THR A 263 -10.96 27.43 -2.18
N TRP A 264 -9.72 27.00 -2.35
CA TRP A 264 -9.13 25.88 -1.63
C TRP A 264 -7.87 26.37 -0.92
N ARG A 265 -7.91 26.50 0.41
CA ARG A 265 -6.78 27.01 1.19
C ARG A 265 -6.28 28.34 0.60
N ASN A 266 -5.09 28.34 -0.01
CA ASN A 266 -4.43 29.51 -0.57
C ASN A 266 -4.51 29.57 -2.11
N TRP A 267 -5.41 28.82 -2.75
CA TRP A 267 -5.60 28.83 -4.20
C TRP A 267 -7.04 29.09 -4.57
N ILE A 268 -7.22 29.77 -5.70
CA ILE A 268 -8.47 29.81 -6.45
C ILE A 268 -8.47 28.62 -7.40
N VAL A 269 -9.54 27.82 -7.36
CA VAL A 269 -9.71 26.66 -8.21
C VAL A 269 -10.82 26.95 -9.21
N SER A 270 -10.44 27.09 -10.48
CA SER A 270 -11.36 27.53 -11.53
C SER A 270 -11.52 26.46 -12.61
N ARG A 271 -12.76 26.25 -13.03
CA ARG A 271 -13.10 25.34 -14.12
C ARG A 271 -12.77 26.01 -15.45
N VAL A 272 -11.81 25.46 -16.18
CA VAL A 272 -11.33 26.08 -17.43
C VAL A 272 -12.12 25.60 -18.64
N LYS A 273 -12.03 24.30 -18.92
CA LYS A 273 -12.64 23.70 -20.12
C LYS A 273 -13.01 22.24 -19.88
N ARG A 274 -13.76 21.68 -20.81
CA ARG A 274 -14.09 20.25 -20.83
C ARG A 274 -13.39 19.60 -22.01
N GLU A 275 -12.64 18.54 -21.76
CA GLU A 275 -12.04 17.70 -22.79
C GLU A 275 -12.69 16.32 -22.74
N GLY A 276 -13.53 16.03 -23.74
CA GLY A 276 -14.36 14.82 -23.74
C GLY A 276 -15.25 14.75 -22.50
N ASN A 277 -15.05 13.71 -21.68
CA ASN A 277 -15.82 13.53 -20.44
C ASN A 277 -15.13 14.09 -19.19
N GLN A 278 -13.95 14.70 -19.33
CA GLN A 278 -13.19 15.26 -18.21
C GLN A 278 -13.37 16.77 -18.12
N ILE A 279 -13.46 17.28 -16.90
CA ILE A 279 -13.42 18.70 -16.59
C ILE A 279 -11.99 19.02 -16.17
N LEU A 280 -11.42 20.04 -16.79
CA LEU A 280 -10.09 20.55 -16.48
C LEU A 280 -10.19 21.78 -15.59
N TRP A 281 -9.34 21.79 -14.56
CA TRP A 281 -9.26 22.79 -13.52
C TRP A 281 -7.89 23.46 -13.55
N GLN A 282 -7.88 24.74 -13.23
CA GLN A 282 -6.68 25.54 -13.01
C GLN A 282 -6.63 25.96 -11.54
N LEU A 283 -5.42 26.03 -11.01
CA LEU A 283 -5.14 26.56 -9.68
C LEU A 283 -4.37 27.86 -9.85
N ASP A 284 -4.83 28.91 -9.19
CA ASP A 284 -4.13 30.19 -9.12
C ASP A 284 -3.84 30.52 -7.66
N ARG A 285 -2.57 30.78 -7.32
CA ARG A 285 -2.19 31.12 -5.94
C ARG A 285 -2.83 32.45 -5.57
N ILE A 286 -3.51 32.50 -4.43
CA ILE A 286 -3.97 33.75 -3.82
C ILE A 286 -2.72 34.46 -3.30
N ILE A 287 -2.20 35.39 -4.10
CA ILE A 287 -1.16 36.31 -3.66
C ILE A 287 -1.88 37.28 -2.72
N GLY A 288 -1.64 37.16 -1.41
CA GLY A 288 -2.06 38.19 -0.49
C GLY A 288 -1.36 39.48 -0.89
N ASP A 289 -2.11 40.56 -1.07
CA ASP A 289 -1.55 41.88 -1.27
C ASP A 289 -0.53 42.13 -0.15
N ALA A 290 0.76 42.10 -0.51
CA ALA A 290 1.75 42.84 0.24
C ALA A 290 1.40 44.30 -0.03
N GLU A 291 0.56 44.88 0.83
CA GLU A 291 0.34 46.31 0.85
C GLU A 291 1.71 47.00 0.93
N ASP A 292 2.06 47.72 -0.13
CA ASP A 292 2.91 48.90 -0.05
C ASP A 292 2.27 49.83 1.00
N SER A 293 2.81 49.84 2.24
CA SER A 293 2.68 50.92 3.23
C SER A 293 3.70 50.77 4.36
#